data_AF-A0A4V6PEC5-F1
#
_entry.id   AF-A0A4V6PEC5-F1
#
_cell.length_a   1.000
_cell.length_b   1.000
_cell.length_c   1.000
_cell.angle_alpha   90.00
_cell.angle_beta   90.00
_cell.angle_gamma   90.00
#
_symmetry.space_group_name_H-M   'P 1'
#
loop_
_entity.id
_entity.type
_entity.pdbx_description
1 polymer ?
#
loop_
_entity_poly.entity_id
_entity_poly.type
_entity_poly.pdbx_seq_one_letter_code
_entity_poly.pdbx_strand_id
1 'polypeptide(L)'
;MTGAVDRNAACSVKWCDETGTHAVHRKYIASLPAGLRGAGLVGVNLAQRVQPRATVCVELTVTTPWASTAGHLFAASCVADIAVALTEAAERATELHAIRQGNNE
;
A
#
# COMPACT_ATOMS: atom_id res chain seq x y z
N MET A 1 5.45 -15.85 -36.92
CA MET A 1 5.80 -14.55 -36.30
C MET A 1 4.73 -14.21 -35.28
N THR A 2 4.82 -14.78 -34.09
CA THR A 2 3.92 -14.50 -32.96
C THR A 2 4.74 -13.74 -31.95
N GLY A 3 4.72 -12.40 -32.03
CA GLY A 3 5.30 -11.56 -31.01
C GLY A 3 4.64 -11.92 -29.69
N ALA A 4 5.44 -12.36 -28.71
CA ALA A 4 4.95 -12.56 -27.36
C ALA A 4 4.29 -11.25 -26.92
N VAL A 5 2.98 -11.31 -26.68
CA VAL A 5 2.21 -10.21 -26.09
C VAL A 5 3.03 -9.75 -24.89
N ASP A 6 3.40 -8.48 -24.90
CA ASP A 6 4.14 -7.83 -23.82
C ASP A 6 3.26 -7.85 -22.57
N ARG A 7 3.27 -8.99 -21.87
CA ARG A 7 2.65 -9.15 -20.55
C ARG A 7 3.42 -8.38 -19.47
N ASN A 8 4.45 -7.63 -19.89
CA ASN A 8 5.25 -6.70 -19.12
C ASN A 8 5.10 -5.25 -19.61
N ALA A 9 3.87 -4.78 -19.86
CA ALA A 9 3.56 -3.36 -19.68
C ALA A 9 3.65 -3.02 -18.17
N ALA A 10 4.87 -3.06 -17.62
CA ALA A 10 5.18 -2.75 -16.24
C ALA A 10 4.65 -1.35 -15.93
N CYS A 11 4.07 -1.19 -14.74
CA CYS A 11 3.61 0.11 -14.28
C CYS A 11 4.69 1.17 -14.53
N SER A 12 4.36 2.29 -15.19
CA SER A 12 5.32 3.37 -15.44
C SER A 12 5.78 4.06 -14.15
N VAL A 13 5.04 3.84 -13.06
CA VAL A 13 5.39 4.32 -11.72
C VAL A 13 6.37 3.35 -11.07
N LYS A 14 7.65 3.75 -11.03
CA LYS A 14 8.76 2.91 -10.54
C LYS A 14 8.62 2.38 -9.12
N TRP A 15 7.86 3.07 -8.26
CA TRP A 15 7.64 2.62 -6.89
C TRP A 15 6.46 1.65 -6.75
N CYS A 16 5.65 1.49 -7.80
CA CYS A 16 4.46 0.65 -7.79
C CYS A 16 4.83 -0.83 -7.96
N ASP A 17 4.30 -1.67 -7.08
CA ASP A 17 4.49 -3.13 -7.09
C ASP A 17 3.42 -3.85 -7.95
N GLU A 18 2.34 -3.15 -8.32
CA GLU A 18 1.27 -3.71 -9.15
C GLU A 18 1.72 -3.95 -10.59
N THR A 19 1.27 -5.07 -11.17
CA THR A 19 1.51 -5.43 -12.57
C THR A 19 0.24 -5.30 -13.40
N GLY A 20 0.39 -5.13 -14.72
CA GLY A 20 -0.75 -4.96 -15.61
C GLY A 20 -1.51 -3.65 -15.41
N THR A 21 -2.72 -3.58 -15.98
CA THR A 21 -3.58 -2.39 -15.88
C THR A 21 -4.27 -2.33 -14.52
N HIS A 22 -4.12 -1.21 -13.81
CA HIS A 22 -4.74 -0.96 -12.51
C HIS A 22 -5.20 0.50 -12.38
N ALA A 23 -6.22 0.73 -11.55
CA ALA A 23 -6.77 2.06 -11.27
C ALA A 23 -6.06 2.78 -10.11
N VAL A 24 -5.24 2.05 -9.35
CA VAL A 24 -4.48 2.55 -8.20
C VAL A 24 -3.08 1.93 -8.24
N HIS A 25 -2.06 2.76 -8.19
CA HIS A 25 -0.68 2.35 -7.94
C HIS A 25 -0.54 1.99 -6.48
N ARG A 26 -0.01 0.81 -6.16
CA ARG A 26 0.25 0.40 -4.79
C ARG A 26 1.70 0.00 -4.56
N LYS A 27 2.21 0.31 -3.37
CA LYS A 27 3.44 -0.25 -2.82
C LYS A 27 3.13 -0.93 -1.51
N TYR A 28 3.50 -2.20 -1.39
CA TYR A 28 3.25 -3.00 -0.21
C TYR A 28 4.38 -2.77 0.80
N ILE A 29 4.06 -2.15 1.96
CA ILE A 29 5.06 -1.84 2.99
C ILE A 29 5.14 -2.99 3.99
N ALA A 30 4.00 -3.41 4.52
CA ALA A 30 3.94 -4.49 5.50
C ALA A 30 2.63 -5.27 5.40
N SER A 31 2.69 -6.54 5.80
CA SER A 31 1.53 -7.38 6.04
C SER A 31 1.70 -8.03 7.41
N LEU A 32 0.95 -7.54 8.40
CA LEU A 32 1.13 -7.88 9.80
C LEU A 32 -0.05 -8.72 10.30
N PRO A 33 0.19 -9.74 11.15
CA PRO A 33 -0.88 -10.44 11.84
C PRO A 33 -1.68 -9.48 12.72
N ALA A 34 -3.00 -9.47 12.57
CA ALA A 34 -3.88 -8.64 13.41
C ALA A 34 -3.88 -9.14 14.88
N GLY A 35 -3.72 -10.45 15.10
CA GLY A 35 -3.59 -11.02 16.44
C GLY A 35 -4.93 -11.33 17.13
N LEU A 36 -6.08 -10.92 16.58
CA LEU A 36 -7.38 -11.35 17.08
C LEU A 36 -7.56 -12.85 16.83
N ARG A 37 -7.35 -13.67 17.87
CA ARG A 37 -7.43 -15.15 17.82
C ARG A 37 -6.56 -15.77 16.72
N GLY A 38 -5.43 -15.13 16.38
CA GLY A 38 -4.53 -15.59 15.33
C GLY A 38 -5.10 -15.52 13.92
N ALA A 39 -6.22 -14.83 13.71
CA ALA A 39 -6.82 -14.65 12.40
C ALA A 39 -6.75 -13.19 11.94
N GLY A 40 -6.69 -13.03 10.63
CA GLY A 40 -6.69 -11.74 9.97
C GLY A 40 -5.31 -11.11 9.78
N LEU A 41 -5.26 -10.20 8.82
CA LEU A 41 -4.05 -9.51 8.38
C LEU A 41 -4.33 -8.02 8.23
N VAL A 42 -3.30 -7.24 8.52
CA VAL A 42 -3.27 -5.78 8.36
C VAL A 42 -2.19 -5.48 7.34
N GLY A 43 -2.62 -5.08 6.15
CA GLY A 43 -1.74 -4.54 5.12
C GLY A 43 -1.55 -3.04 5.34
N VAL A 44 -0.30 -2.58 5.32
CA VAL A 44 0.05 -1.17 5.24
C VAL A 44 0.69 -0.94 3.87
N ASN A 45 0.09 -0.05 3.08
CA ASN A 45 0.49 0.22 1.71
C ASN A 45 0.63 1.72 1.47
N LEU A 46 1.35 2.07 0.41
CA LEU A 46 1.15 3.36 -0.25
C LEU A 46 0.18 3.16 -1.40
N ALA A 47 -0.71 4.12 -1.61
CA ALA A 47 -1.69 4.10 -2.68
C ALA A 47 -1.76 5.44 -3.39
N GLN A 48 -1.85 5.41 -4.72
CA GLN A 48 -2.11 6.59 -5.54
C GLN A 48 -3.05 6.24 -6.68
N ARG A 49 -4.15 6.98 -6.83
CA ARG A 49 -5.04 6.81 -7.99
C ARG A 49 -4.31 7.12 -9.29
N VAL A 50 -4.61 6.37 -10.35
CA VAL A 50 -4.13 6.66 -11.71
C VAL A 50 -4.91 7.85 -12.28
N GLN A 51 -4.64 9.03 -11.73
CA GLN A 51 -5.25 10.30 -12.10
C GLN A 51 -4.19 11.40 -12.03
N PRO A 52 -4.27 12.43 -12.92
CA PRO A 52 -3.39 13.58 -12.82
C PRO A 52 -3.46 14.21 -11.43
N ARG A 53 -2.30 14.55 -10.87
CA ARG A 53 -2.16 15.20 -9.55
C ARG A 53 -2.74 14.44 -8.35
N ALA A 54 -3.09 13.15 -8.49
CA ALA A 54 -3.45 12.35 -7.32
C ALA A 54 -2.31 12.35 -6.29
N THR A 55 -2.65 12.48 -5.01
CA THR A 55 -1.68 12.40 -3.92
C THR A 55 -1.35 10.94 -3.60
N VAL A 56 -0.11 10.68 -3.16
CA VAL A 56 0.26 9.39 -2.57
C VAL A 56 -0.24 9.38 -1.13
N CYS A 57 -1.08 8.41 -0.80
CA CYS A 57 -1.66 8.23 0.53
C CYS A 57 -1.16 6.94 1.18
N VAL A 58 -1.27 6.86 2.51
CA VAL A 58 -1.16 5.58 3.22
C VAL A 58 -2.51 4.87 3.13
N GLU A 59 -2.52 3.62 2.65
CA GLU A 59 -3.68 2.75 2.58
C GLU A 59 -3.55 1.64 3.63
N LEU A 60 -4.61 1.44 4.41
CA LEU A 60 -4.73 0.34 5.36
C LEU A 60 -5.72 -0.68 4.83
N THR A 61 -5.25 -1.92 4.65
CA THR A 61 -6.09 -3.05 4.28
C THR A 61 -6.27 -3.96 5.47
N VAL A 62 -7.51 -4.33 5.74
CA VAL A 62 -7.87 -5.22 6.83
C VAL A 62 -8.54 -6.44 6.23
N THR A 63 -7.98 -7.61 6.52
CA THR A 63 -8.63 -8.90 6.24
C THR A 63 -8.98 -9.54 7.57
N THR A 64 -10.25 -9.86 7.79
CA THR A 64 -10.71 -10.58 8.98
C THR A 64 -11.88 -11.48 8.62
N PRO A 65 -11.96 -12.70 9.15
CA PRO A 65 -13.16 -13.53 9.00
C PRO A 65 -14.37 -12.98 9.77
N TRP A 66 -14.16 -11.97 10.63
CA TRP A 66 -15.21 -11.36 11.46
C TRP A 66 -15.33 -9.87 11.16
N ALA A 67 -16.28 -9.52 10.29
CA ALA A 67 -16.50 -8.14 9.85
C ALA A 67 -16.81 -7.16 11.01
N SER A 68 -17.53 -7.62 12.04
CA SER A 68 -17.91 -6.80 13.19
C SER A 68 -16.75 -6.43 14.12
N THR A 69 -15.59 -7.11 14.01
CA THR A 69 -14.43 -6.86 14.87
C THR A 69 -13.29 -6.17 14.14
N ALA A 70 -13.51 -5.66 12.91
CA ALA A 70 -12.47 -4.96 12.15
C ALA A 70 -11.87 -3.77 12.93
N GLY A 71 -12.68 -3.05 13.69
CA GLY A 71 -12.21 -1.97 14.57
C GLY A 71 -11.44 -2.41 15.83
N HIS A 72 -11.45 -3.71 16.15
CA HIS A 72 -10.78 -4.32 17.31
C HIS A 72 -9.65 -5.25 16.91
N LEU A 73 -9.13 -5.08 15.69
CA LEU A 73 -8.23 -6.06 15.11
C LEU A 73 -6.86 -6.09 15.76
N PHE A 74 -6.35 -4.96 16.26
CA PHE A 74 -4.99 -4.88 16.74
C PHE A 74 -4.90 -5.40 18.17
N ALA A 75 -4.35 -6.59 18.35
CA ALA A 75 -3.93 -7.06 19.67
C ALA A 75 -2.77 -6.20 20.18
N ALA A 76 -2.68 -5.96 21.49
CA ALA A 76 -1.59 -5.16 22.08
C ALA A 76 -0.19 -5.64 21.65
N SER A 77 -0.03 -6.94 21.40
CA SER A 77 1.22 -7.55 20.94
C SER A 77 1.68 -7.12 19.54
N CYS A 78 0.79 -6.66 18.66
CA CYS A 78 1.14 -6.25 17.29
C CYS A 78 1.07 -4.73 17.07
N VAL A 79 0.62 -3.96 18.07
CA VAL A 79 0.47 -2.49 17.94
C VAL A 79 1.80 -1.80 17.63
N ALA A 80 2.90 -2.23 18.24
CA ALA A 80 4.22 -1.64 18.00
C ALA A 80 4.67 -1.84 16.55
N ASP A 81 4.53 -3.04 16.01
CA ASP A 81 4.91 -3.34 14.61
C ASP A 81 4.06 -2.55 13.62
N ILE A 82 2.76 -2.39 13.90
CA ILE A 82 1.87 -1.57 13.08
C ILE A 82 2.28 -0.10 13.12
N ALA A 83 2.64 0.43 14.29
CA ALA A 83 3.11 1.81 14.43
C ALA A 83 4.40 2.07 13.65
N VAL A 84 5.33 1.11 13.65
CA VAL A 84 6.56 1.17 12.85
C VAL A 84 6.23 1.18 11.36
N ALA A 85 5.39 0.26 10.89
CA ALA A 85 4.99 0.19 9.48
C ALA A 85 4.26 1.47 9.03
N LEU A 86 3.42 2.05 9.88
CA LEU A 86 2.73 3.33 9.60
C LEU A 86 3.70 4.50 9.52
N THR A 87 4.69 4.55 10.42
CA THR A 87 5.75 5.58 10.39
C THR A 87 6.54 5.50 9.08
N GLU A 88 7.01 4.30 8.71
CA GLU A 88 7.73 4.07 7.47
C GLU A 88 6.90 4.46 6.23
N ALA A 89 5.61 4.09 6.22
CA ALA A 89 4.72 4.46 5.13
C ALA A 89 4.51 5.99 5.04
N ALA A 90 4.35 6.67 6.18
CA ALA A 90 4.19 8.12 6.22
C ALA A 90 5.44 8.86 5.73
N GLU A 91 6.62 8.41 6.14
CA GLU A 91 7.90 8.96 5.68
C GLU A 91 8.04 8.82 4.15
N ARG A 92 7.82 7.62 3.62
CA ARG A 92 7.89 7.37 2.16
C ARG A 92 6.85 8.14 1.37
N ALA A 93 5.62 8.29 1.89
CA ALA A 93 4.60 9.10 1.24
C ALA A 93 5.02 10.58 1.16
N THR A 94 5.64 11.10 2.22
CA THR A 94 6.15 12.47 2.30
C THR A 94 7.29 12.69 1.30
N GLU A 95 8.24 11.77 1.22
CA GLU A 95 9.35 11.81 0.25
C GLU A 95 8.82 11.82 -1.19
N LEU A 96 7.89 10.91 -1.52
CA LEU A 96 7.28 10.84 -2.85
C LEU A 96 6.48 12.10 -3.18
N HIS A 97 5.84 12.73 -2.20
CA HIS A 97 5.17 14.02 -2.39
C HIS A 97 6.18 15.13 -2.72
N ALA A 98 7.28 15.23 -1.97
CA ALA A 98 8.31 16.23 -2.16
C ALA A 98 8.99 16.13 -3.54
N ILE A 99 9.38 14.92 -3.95
CA ILE A 99 9.97 14.66 -5.29
C ILE A 99 9.05 15.16 -6.41
N ARG A 100 7.73 14.97 -6.23
CA ARG A 100 6.74 15.35 -7.24
C ARG A 100 6.51 16.86 -7.33
N GLN A 101 6.70 17.59 -6.23
CA GLN A 101 6.65 19.05 -6.23
C GLN A 101 7.90 19.64 -6.89
N GLY A 102 9.09 19.15 -6.53
CA GLY A 102 10.35 19.64 -7.12
C GLY A 102 10.52 19.34 -8.62
N ASN A 103 9.81 18.35 -9.16
CA ASN A 103 9.79 18.06 -10.61
C ASN A 103 8.80 18.95 -11.41
N ASN A 104 7.97 19.76 -10.76
CA ASN A 104 7.01 20.67 -11.41
C ASN A 104 7.48 22.14 -11.43
N GLU A 105 8.66 22.43 -10.89
CA GLU A 105 9.35 23.72 -10.97
C GLU A 105 10.36 23.72 -12.14
#